data_AF-A0AAV3X7I1-F1
#
_entry.id   AF-A0AAV3X7I1-F1
#
_cell.length_a   1.000
_cell.length_b   1.000
_cell.length_c   1.000
_cell.angle_alpha   90.00
_cell.angle_beta   90.00
_cell.angle_gamma   90.00
#
_symmetry.space_group_name_H-M   'P 1'
#
loop_
_entity.id
_entity.type
_entity.pdbx_description
1 polymer ?
#
loop_
_entity_poly.entity_id
_entity_poly.type
_entity_poly.pdbx_seq_one_letter_code
_entity_poly.pdbx_strand_id
1 'polypeptide(L)'
;MDMTVLRGQLQKWTFPLGPEGSIEEVYREMEKEAHNLGSSAATELVEALIALDAEGDSLLEDLGEFLEMYSRYYPDALAEALLQKLRPTGPPLVVSLLGCTGNPKAVTQLKEVLDLNNASNDLLEALAGTLGDLGGSEALEILHFLQKKENLSQQVQEEINIALSQIASRTK
;
A
#
# COMPACT_ATOMS: atom_id res chain seq x y z
N MET A 1 0.99 16.81 -11.38
CA MET A 1 0.57 17.61 -10.20
C MET A 1 1.78 18.39 -9.66
N ASP A 2 1.61 19.60 -9.13
CA ASP A 2 2.72 20.36 -8.51
C ASP A 2 2.97 19.83 -7.09
N MET A 3 4.20 19.40 -6.79
CA MET A 3 4.60 18.88 -5.48
C MET A 3 4.41 19.89 -4.34
N THR A 4 4.55 21.18 -4.60
CA THR A 4 4.31 22.23 -3.60
C THR A 4 2.84 22.28 -3.21
N VAL A 5 1.95 22.12 -4.19
CA VAL A 5 0.50 22.09 -3.97
C VAL A 5 0.09 20.85 -3.17
N LEU A 6 0.58 19.67 -3.57
CA LEU A 6 0.33 18.41 -2.85
C LEU A 6 0.77 18.51 -1.39
N ARG A 7 2.01 18.96 -1.14
CA ARG A 7 2.51 19.11 0.24
C ARG A 7 1.66 20.06 1.08
N GLY A 8 1.21 21.16 0.49
CA GLY A 8 0.31 22.10 1.17
C GLY A 8 -1.08 21.53 1.46
N GLN A 9 -1.54 20.52 0.71
CA GLN A 9 -2.76 19.77 1.02
C GLN A 9 -2.50 18.76 2.14
N LEU A 10 -1.46 17.93 2.01
CA LEU A 10 -1.09 16.94 3.02
C LEU A 10 -0.92 17.59 4.40
N GLN A 11 -0.22 18.72 4.48
CA GLN A 11 -0.04 19.48 5.73
C GLN A 11 -1.34 19.93 6.40
N LYS A 12 -2.43 20.10 5.64
CA LYS A 12 -3.75 20.45 6.21
C LYS A 12 -4.46 19.23 6.79
N TRP A 13 -4.14 18.06 6.26
CA TRP A 13 -4.70 16.79 6.70
C TRP A 13 -3.90 16.16 7.84
N THR A 14 -2.62 16.55 8.01
CA THR A 14 -1.75 16.09 9.10
C THR A 14 -2.29 16.45 10.48
N PHE A 15 -2.17 15.50 11.42
CA PHE A 15 -2.51 15.71 12.82
C PHE A 15 -1.41 16.40 13.65
N PRO A 16 -1.77 17.15 14.72
CA PRO A 16 -3.12 17.38 15.21
C PRO A 16 -3.91 18.36 14.35
N LEU A 17 -5.19 18.05 14.09
CA LEU A 17 -6.09 18.97 13.43
C LEU A 17 -6.27 20.23 14.29
N GLY A 18 -6.26 21.40 13.64
CA GLY A 18 -6.47 22.69 14.30
C GLY A 18 -7.84 22.78 15.02
N PRO A 19 -8.11 23.86 15.78
CA PRO A 19 -9.28 23.97 16.66
C PRO A 19 -10.64 23.86 15.96
N GLU A 20 -10.67 23.98 14.63
CA GLU A 20 -11.88 23.94 13.80
C GLU A 20 -11.92 22.72 12.86
N GLY A 21 -10.89 21.86 12.85
CA GLY A 21 -10.80 20.72 11.94
C GLY A 21 -11.35 19.44 12.57
N SER A 22 -12.37 18.85 11.95
CA SER A 22 -12.81 17.49 12.26
C SER A 22 -12.18 16.46 11.32
N ILE A 23 -12.08 15.22 11.82
CA ILE A 23 -11.59 14.08 11.03
C ILE A 23 -12.48 13.86 9.80
N GLU A 24 -13.80 14.00 9.99
CA GLU A 24 -14.78 13.84 8.94
C GLU A 24 -14.64 14.88 7.82
N GLU A 25 -14.26 16.12 8.16
CA GLU A 25 -13.98 17.16 7.16
C GLU A 25 -12.73 16.85 6.36
N VAL A 26 -11.66 16.39 7.01
CA VAL A 26 -10.42 15.97 6.34
C VAL A 26 -10.71 14.86 5.32
N TYR A 27 -11.45 13.82 5.70
CA TYR A 27 -11.81 12.74 4.77
C TYR A 27 -12.66 13.23 3.60
N ARG A 28 -13.59 14.18 3.82
CA ARG A 28 -14.37 14.78 2.72
C ARG A 28 -13.50 15.60 1.77
N GLU A 29 -12.51 16.32 2.31
CA GLU A 29 -11.57 17.09 1.50
C GLU A 29 -10.67 16.17 0.68
N MET A 30 -10.13 15.12 1.29
CA MET A 30 -9.37 14.08 0.60
C MET A 30 -10.21 13.47 -0.53
N GLU A 31 -11.44 13.03 -0.26
CA GLU A 31 -12.33 12.42 -1.26
C GLU A 31 -12.56 13.37 -2.45
N LYS A 32 -12.88 14.63 -2.15
CA LYS A 32 -13.03 15.66 -3.18
C LYS A 32 -11.75 15.84 -3.99
N GLU A 33 -10.58 15.82 -3.34
CA GLU A 33 -9.31 15.97 -4.03
C GLU A 33 -8.97 14.77 -4.90
N ALA A 34 -9.22 13.54 -4.44
CA ALA A 34 -9.09 12.34 -5.25
C ALA A 34 -9.90 12.46 -6.55
N HIS A 35 -11.15 12.93 -6.46
CA HIS A 35 -11.99 13.19 -7.62
C HIS A 35 -11.48 14.31 -8.53
N ASN A 36 -10.93 15.39 -7.97
CA ASN A 36 -10.35 16.47 -8.75
C ASN A 36 -9.10 16.02 -9.54
N LEU A 37 -8.25 15.20 -8.92
CA LEU A 37 -7.05 14.66 -9.52
C LEU A 37 -7.38 13.64 -10.62
N GLY A 38 -8.35 12.76 -10.36
CA GLY A 38 -8.76 11.70 -11.27
C GLY A 38 -7.67 10.64 -11.49
N SER A 39 -7.99 9.62 -12.26
CA SER A 39 -7.12 8.44 -12.47
C SER A 39 -5.74 8.77 -13.03
N SER A 40 -5.60 9.84 -13.81
CA SER A 40 -4.33 10.22 -14.44
C SER A 40 -3.25 10.61 -13.44
N ALA A 41 -3.59 10.98 -12.21
CA ALA A 41 -2.63 11.43 -11.20
C ALA A 41 -1.91 10.28 -10.47
N ALA A 42 -2.30 9.02 -10.72
CA ALA A 42 -1.77 7.87 -9.98
C ALA A 42 -0.24 7.75 -10.06
N THR A 43 0.34 8.03 -11.24
CA THR A 43 1.79 7.93 -11.43
C THR A 43 2.51 8.99 -10.60
N GLU A 44 2.07 10.25 -10.67
CA GLU A 44 2.67 11.34 -9.91
C GLU A 44 2.52 11.16 -8.39
N LEU A 45 1.38 10.62 -7.93
CA LEU A 45 1.16 10.34 -6.51
C LEU A 45 2.11 9.24 -5.99
N VAL A 46 2.32 8.17 -6.77
CA VAL A 46 3.28 7.12 -6.41
C VAL A 46 4.72 7.64 -6.46
N GLU A 47 5.05 8.53 -7.40
CA GLU A 47 6.37 9.18 -7.43
C GLU A 47 6.60 10.08 -6.22
N ALA A 48 5.58 10.84 -5.81
CA ALA A 48 5.61 11.63 -4.59
C ALA A 48 5.84 10.75 -3.35
N LEU A 49 5.13 9.62 -3.26
CA LEU A 49 5.27 8.66 -2.17
C LEU A 49 6.70 8.15 -2.03
N ILE A 50 7.31 7.72 -3.14
CA ILE A 50 8.69 7.23 -3.15
C ILE A 50 9.69 8.33 -2.79
N ALA A 51 9.44 9.57 -3.23
CA ALA A 51 10.28 10.70 -2.87
C ALA A 51 10.23 10.99 -1.36
N LEU A 52 9.02 11.03 -0.77
CA LEU A 52 8.85 11.25 0.67
C LEU A 52 9.49 10.13 1.50
N ASP A 53 9.35 8.87 1.07
CA ASP A 53 9.97 7.71 1.74
C ASP A 53 11.50 7.81 1.74
N ALA A 54 12.09 8.12 0.58
CA ALA A 54 13.53 8.31 0.45
C ALA A 54 14.08 9.48 1.28
N GLU A 55 13.27 10.50 1.51
CA GLU A 55 13.62 11.68 2.32
C GLU A 55 13.36 11.48 3.82
N GLY A 56 12.64 10.41 4.21
CA GLY A 56 12.14 10.25 5.58
C GLY A 56 11.20 11.38 6.00
N ASP A 57 10.42 11.91 5.05
CA ASP A 57 9.56 13.07 5.26
C ASP A 57 8.34 12.69 6.12
N SER A 58 7.99 13.56 7.07
CA SER A 58 6.85 13.35 7.96
C SER A 58 5.50 13.26 7.25
N LEU A 59 5.38 13.77 6.02
CA LEU A 59 4.15 13.71 5.23
C LEU A 59 3.91 12.35 4.55
N LEU A 60 4.83 11.39 4.72
CA LEU A 60 4.73 10.06 4.11
C LEU A 60 3.44 9.34 4.53
N GLU A 61 3.14 9.36 5.83
CA GLU A 61 1.96 8.71 6.40
C GLU A 61 0.67 9.33 5.85
N ASP A 62 0.59 10.67 5.83
CA ASP A 62 -0.57 11.41 5.30
C ASP A 62 -0.82 11.10 3.80
N LEU A 63 0.25 10.96 3.01
CA LEU A 63 0.13 10.57 1.60
C LEU A 63 -0.28 9.10 1.46
N GLY A 64 0.20 8.23 2.33
CA GLY A 64 -0.23 6.83 2.39
C GLY A 64 -1.73 6.70 2.65
N GLU A 65 -2.25 7.42 3.65
CA GLU A 65 -3.69 7.47 3.96
C GLU A 65 -4.50 8.02 2.79
N PHE A 66 -4.03 9.11 2.17
CA PHE A 66 -4.67 9.65 0.97
C PHE A 66 -4.71 8.63 -0.16
N LEU A 67 -3.62 7.87 -0.37
CA LEU A 67 -3.54 6.84 -1.41
C LEU A 67 -4.44 5.62 -1.13
N GLU A 68 -4.59 5.21 0.13
CA GLU A 68 -5.56 4.17 0.51
C GLU A 68 -6.99 4.61 0.19
N MET A 69 -7.34 5.87 0.48
CA MET A 69 -8.65 6.39 0.12
C MET A 69 -8.79 6.56 -1.41
N TYR A 70 -7.75 7.05 -2.10
CA TYR A 70 -7.72 7.18 -3.56
C TYR A 70 -7.90 5.84 -4.27
N SER A 71 -7.36 4.75 -3.71
CA SER A 71 -7.51 3.39 -4.27
C SER A 71 -8.98 2.94 -4.35
N ARG A 72 -9.87 3.47 -3.49
CA ARG A 72 -11.30 3.15 -3.50
C ARG A 72 -12.01 3.67 -4.75
N TYR A 73 -11.48 4.73 -5.36
CA TYR A 73 -12.06 5.36 -6.55
C TYR A 73 -11.30 5.01 -7.84
N TYR A 74 -9.98 4.83 -7.74
CA TYR A 74 -9.11 4.57 -8.90
C TYR A 74 -8.15 3.38 -8.67
N PRO A 75 -8.67 2.19 -8.30
CA PRO A 75 -7.85 1.05 -7.91
C PRO A 75 -6.91 0.58 -9.01
N ASP A 76 -7.40 0.50 -10.25
CA ASP A 76 -6.61 0.01 -11.39
C ASP A 76 -5.49 0.97 -11.75
N ALA A 77 -5.76 2.28 -11.77
CA ALA A 77 -4.75 3.27 -12.09
C ALA A 77 -3.64 3.31 -11.02
N LEU A 78 -4.02 3.21 -9.74
CA LEU A 78 -3.05 3.13 -8.65
C LEU A 78 -2.24 1.83 -8.71
N ALA A 79 -2.89 0.69 -8.95
CA ALA A 79 -2.21 -0.60 -9.09
C ALA A 79 -1.18 -0.58 -10.22
N GLU A 80 -1.57 -0.07 -11.41
CA GLU A 80 -0.65 0.05 -12.54
C GLU A 80 0.56 0.93 -12.21
N ALA A 81 0.35 2.07 -11.55
CA ALA A 81 1.43 2.97 -11.14
C ALA A 81 2.36 2.33 -10.11
N LEU A 82 1.82 1.65 -9.09
CA LEU A 82 2.61 0.95 -8.07
C LEU A 82 3.43 -0.20 -8.67
N LEU A 83 2.84 -1.00 -9.56
CA LEU A 83 3.51 -2.12 -10.22
C LEU A 83 4.71 -1.68 -11.05
N GLN A 84 4.66 -0.50 -11.69
CA GLN A 84 5.82 0.05 -12.42
C GLN A 84 7.02 0.38 -11.51
N LYS A 85 6.76 0.62 -10.22
CA LYS A 85 7.78 0.96 -9.23
C LYS A 85 8.23 -0.24 -8.39
N LEU A 86 7.60 -1.40 -8.55
CA LEU A 86 8.01 -2.64 -7.87
C LEU A 86 9.44 -3.04 -8.26
N ARG A 87 10.27 -3.41 -7.29
CA ARG A 87 11.63 -3.93 -7.48
C ARG A 87 11.83 -5.19 -6.62
N PRO A 88 12.84 -6.03 -6.89
CA PRO A 88 13.01 -7.30 -6.18
C PRO A 88 13.12 -7.19 -4.66
N THR A 89 13.62 -6.07 -4.14
CA THR A 89 13.81 -5.81 -2.71
C THR A 89 12.86 -4.73 -2.16
N GLY A 90 11.73 -4.48 -2.82
CA GLY A 90 10.74 -3.48 -2.38
C GLY A 90 10.75 -2.19 -3.21
N PRO A 91 10.27 -1.06 -2.66
CA PRO A 91 10.11 -0.78 -1.23
C PRO A 91 8.87 -1.46 -0.60
N PRO A 92 8.90 -1.80 0.71
CA PRO A 92 7.77 -2.40 1.43
C PRO A 92 6.48 -1.57 1.32
N LEU A 93 6.60 -0.24 1.32
CA LEU A 93 5.46 0.68 1.20
C LEU A 93 4.70 0.51 -0.13
N VAL A 94 5.41 0.35 -1.25
CA VAL A 94 4.79 0.09 -2.56
C VAL A 94 4.06 -1.26 -2.56
N VAL A 95 4.64 -2.27 -1.90
CA VAL A 95 3.99 -3.58 -1.75
C VAL A 95 2.72 -3.44 -0.93
N SER A 96 2.78 -2.81 0.24
CA SER A 96 1.64 -2.62 1.14
C SER A 96 0.45 -2.00 0.41
N LEU A 97 0.66 -0.87 -0.29
CA LEU A 97 -0.41 -0.17 -1.01
C LEU A 97 -1.03 -0.95 -2.17
N LEU A 98 -0.34 -1.94 -2.75
CA LEU A 98 -0.97 -2.82 -3.74
C LEU A 98 -2.14 -3.60 -3.13
N GLY A 99 -2.09 -3.92 -1.84
CA GLY A 99 -3.18 -4.59 -1.11
C GLY A 99 -4.46 -3.77 -1.13
N CYS A 100 -4.34 -2.46 -0.90
CA CYS A 100 -5.46 -1.51 -0.90
C CYS A 100 -6.17 -1.38 -2.25
N THR A 101 -5.53 -1.80 -3.36
CA THR A 101 -6.14 -1.71 -4.70
C THR A 101 -7.12 -2.84 -4.99
N GLY A 102 -7.03 -3.97 -4.29
CA GLY A 102 -7.80 -5.18 -4.61
C GLY A 102 -7.54 -5.75 -6.01
N ASN A 103 -6.48 -5.29 -6.71
CA ASN A 103 -6.22 -5.70 -8.09
C ASN A 103 -5.56 -7.10 -8.12
N PRO A 104 -6.24 -8.13 -8.64
CA PRO A 104 -5.73 -9.51 -8.57
C PRO A 104 -4.46 -9.73 -9.39
N LYS A 105 -4.17 -8.88 -10.40
CA LYS A 105 -2.92 -8.96 -11.17
C LYS A 105 -1.70 -8.66 -10.31
N ALA A 106 -1.87 -7.94 -9.20
CA ALA A 106 -0.78 -7.61 -8.30
C ALA A 106 -0.16 -8.87 -7.68
N VAL A 107 -0.94 -9.90 -7.37
CA VAL A 107 -0.42 -11.16 -6.78
C VAL A 107 0.60 -11.82 -7.71
N THR A 108 0.26 -11.96 -8.99
CA THR A 108 1.15 -12.58 -9.98
C THR A 108 2.43 -11.76 -10.14
N GLN A 109 2.34 -10.43 -10.24
CA GLN A 109 3.52 -9.57 -10.36
C GLN A 109 4.40 -9.57 -9.10
N LEU A 110 3.81 -9.60 -7.91
CA LEU A 110 4.55 -9.71 -6.64
C LEU A 110 5.38 -10.99 -6.59
N LYS A 111 4.82 -12.11 -7.04
CA LYS A 111 5.51 -13.40 -7.13
C LYS A 111 6.66 -13.41 -8.12
N GLU A 112 6.48 -12.75 -9.27
CA GLU A 112 7.49 -12.72 -10.35
C GLU A 112 8.65 -11.77 -10.06
N VAL A 113 8.38 -10.63 -9.41
CA VAL A 113 9.37 -9.57 -9.22
C VAL A 113 10.15 -9.72 -7.91
N LEU A 114 9.48 -10.08 -6.81
CA LEU A 114 10.10 -10.05 -5.48
C LEU A 114 11.08 -11.21 -5.27
N ASP A 115 12.29 -10.90 -4.78
CA ASP A 115 13.25 -11.90 -4.35
C ASP A 115 12.99 -12.28 -2.89
N LEU A 116 12.07 -13.21 -2.69
CA LEU A 116 11.66 -13.67 -1.36
C LEU A 116 12.78 -14.33 -0.56
N ASN A 117 13.91 -14.69 -1.17
CA ASN A 117 15.05 -15.27 -0.45
C ASN A 117 15.95 -14.21 0.18
N ASN A 118 15.94 -12.99 -0.37
CA ASN A 118 16.75 -11.87 0.11
C ASN A 118 15.89 -10.71 0.65
N ALA A 119 14.57 -10.91 0.76
CA ALA A 119 13.63 -9.93 1.30
C ALA A 119 13.91 -9.65 2.80
N SER A 120 13.80 -8.37 3.18
CA SER A 120 13.82 -7.95 4.59
C SER A 120 12.54 -8.41 5.31
N ASN A 121 12.57 -8.41 6.64
CA ASN A 121 11.37 -8.69 7.44
C ASN A 121 10.24 -7.70 7.11
N ASP A 122 10.53 -6.42 6.98
CA ASP A 122 9.54 -5.38 6.63
C ASP A 122 8.87 -5.65 5.29
N LEU A 123 9.65 -6.11 4.29
CA LEU A 123 9.11 -6.47 2.98
C LEU A 123 8.24 -7.74 3.06
N LEU A 124 8.64 -8.72 3.85
CA LEU A 124 7.88 -9.96 4.05
C LEU A 124 6.58 -9.72 4.81
N GLU A 125 6.59 -8.84 5.80
CA GLU A 125 5.41 -8.39 6.54
C GLU A 125 4.45 -7.66 5.62
N ALA A 126 4.93 -6.65 4.89
CA ALA A 126 4.13 -5.93 3.89
C ALA A 126 3.52 -6.88 2.86
N LEU A 127 4.33 -7.82 2.32
CA LEU A 127 3.86 -8.82 1.38
C LEU A 127 2.77 -9.71 1.99
N ALA A 128 2.94 -10.19 3.23
CA ALA A 128 1.96 -11.05 3.88
C ALA A 128 0.61 -10.33 4.03
N GLY A 129 0.60 -9.10 4.55
CA GLY A 129 -0.60 -8.28 4.66
C GLY A 129 -1.27 -8.03 3.31
N THR A 130 -0.49 -7.59 2.32
CA THR A 130 -0.96 -7.36 0.93
C THR A 130 -1.60 -8.61 0.32
N LEU A 131 -1.01 -9.79 0.52
CA LEU A 131 -1.57 -11.04 0.02
C LEU A 131 -2.86 -11.43 0.75
N GLY A 132 -2.98 -11.12 2.04
CA GLY A 132 -4.23 -11.27 2.81
C GLY A 132 -5.36 -10.42 2.24
N ASP A 133 -5.04 -9.16 1.89
CA ASP A 133 -5.98 -8.22 1.30
C ASP A 133 -6.41 -8.59 -0.11
N LEU A 134 -5.46 -8.97 -0.98
CA LEU A 134 -5.76 -9.39 -2.36
C LEU A 134 -6.46 -10.74 -2.43
N GLY A 135 -6.01 -11.68 -1.59
CA GLY A 135 -6.53 -13.05 -1.50
C GLY A 135 -6.41 -13.87 -2.79
N GLY A 136 -7.20 -14.95 -2.86
CA GLY A 136 -7.17 -15.91 -3.96
C GLY A 136 -6.19 -17.06 -3.77
N SER A 137 -6.24 -18.05 -4.67
CA SER A 137 -5.43 -19.27 -4.56
C SER A 137 -3.94 -19.00 -4.72
N GLU A 138 -3.55 -18.07 -5.60
CA GLU A 138 -2.14 -17.74 -5.81
C GLU A 138 -1.54 -17.03 -4.58
N ALA A 139 -2.32 -16.18 -3.89
CA ALA A 139 -1.88 -15.57 -2.64
C ALA A 139 -1.66 -16.64 -1.54
N LEU A 140 -2.56 -17.62 -1.44
CA LEU A 140 -2.40 -18.76 -0.51
C LEU A 140 -1.13 -19.57 -0.79
N GLU A 141 -0.83 -19.82 -2.07
CA GLU A 141 0.40 -20.55 -2.45
C GLU A 141 1.65 -19.82 -1.97
N ILE A 142 1.71 -18.50 -2.15
CA ILE A 142 2.85 -17.68 -1.70
C ILE A 142 2.92 -17.66 -0.17
N LEU A 143 1.80 -17.46 0.53
CA LEU A 143 1.77 -17.46 2.00
C LEU A 143 2.23 -18.81 2.59
N HIS A 144 1.79 -19.93 2.02
CA HIS A 144 2.25 -21.25 2.44
C HIS A 144 3.72 -21.52 2.10
N PHE A 145 4.23 -20.93 1.03
CA PHE A 145 5.66 -20.95 0.74
C PHE A 145 6.44 -20.17 1.81
N LEU A 146 5.99 -18.96 2.15
CA LEU A 146 6.62 -18.14 3.19
C LEU A 146 6.62 -18.85 4.56
N GLN A 147 5.51 -19.46 4.95
CA GLN A 147 5.37 -20.18 6.22
C GLN A 147 6.39 -21.33 6.40
N LYS A 148 6.94 -21.86 5.31
CA LYS A 148 7.97 -22.92 5.33
C LYS A 148 9.40 -22.38 5.40
N LYS A 149 9.60 -21.06 5.26
CA LYS A 149 10.93 -20.46 5.39
C LYS A 149 11.39 -20.55 6.84
N GLU A 150 12.64 -20.92 7.02
CA GLU A 150 13.29 -20.89 8.32
C GLU A 150 13.68 -19.46 8.70
N ASN A 151 13.79 -19.18 10.00
CA ASN A 151 14.27 -17.90 10.55
C ASN A 151 13.42 -16.66 10.23
N LEU A 152 12.12 -16.82 9.93
CA LEU A 152 11.20 -15.69 9.92
C LEU A 152 11.10 -15.04 11.31
N SER A 153 11.03 -13.72 11.36
CA SER A 153 10.71 -13.02 12.60
C SER A 153 9.32 -13.42 13.12
N GLN A 154 9.09 -13.27 14.42
CA GLN A 154 7.79 -13.56 15.01
C GLN A 154 6.68 -12.71 14.37
N GLN A 155 6.96 -11.43 14.11
CA GLN A 155 6.03 -10.50 13.48
C GLN A 155 5.62 -10.96 12.07
N VAL A 156 6.57 -11.40 11.23
CA VAL A 156 6.26 -11.93 9.91
C VAL A 156 5.42 -13.21 10.00
N GLN A 157 5.70 -14.09 10.97
CA GLN A 157 4.91 -15.30 11.17
C GLN A 157 3.47 -14.98 11.60
N GLU A 158 3.28 -14.01 12.47
CA GLU A 158 1.97 -13.53 12.91
C GLU A 158 1.18 -12.95 11.72
N GLU A 159 1.82 -12.11 10.91
CA GLU A 159 1.18 -11.50 9.73
C GLU A 159 0.77 -12.54 8.69
N ILE A 160 1.60 -13.56 8.43
CA ILE A 160 1.25 -14.69 7.56
C ILE A 160 -0.01 -15.41 8.09
N ASN A 161 -0.10 -15.64 9.40
CA ASN A 161 -1.25 -16.33 9.98
C ASN A 161 -2.53 -15.48 9.90
N ILE A 162 -2.41 -14.16 10.08
CA ILE A 162 -3.51 -13.21 9.90
C ILE A 162 -3.99 -13.26 8.46
N ALA A 163 -3.09 -13.12 7.48
CA ALA A 163 -3.40 -13.16 6.06
C ALA A 163 -4.09 -14.46 5.63
N LEU A 164 -3.57 -15.61 6.07
CA LEU A 164 -4.20 -16.92 5.81
C LEU A 164 -5.62 -17.01 6.39
N SER A 165 -5.82 -16.49 7.61
CA SER A 165 -7.12 -16.47 8.27
C SER A 165 -8.12 -15.54 7.55
N GLN A 166 -7.65 -14.37 7.11
CA GLN A 166 -8.44 -13.43 6.32
C GLN A 166 -8.94 -14.08 5.02
N ILE A 167 -8.05 -14.70 4.25
CA ILE A 167 -8.42 -15.38 3.00
C ILE A 167 -9.41 -16.51 3.27
N ALA A 168 -9.14 -17.36 4.26
CA ALA A 168 -10.03 -18.47 4.62
C ALA A 168 -11.44 -18.00 5.02
N SER A 169 -11.55 -16.84 5.69
CA SER A 169 -12.83 -16.27 6.10
C SER A 169 -13.67 -15.77 4.91
N ARG A 170 -13.02 -15.33 3.83
CA ARG A 170 -13.67 -14.84 2.59
C ARG A 170 -14.09 -15.96 1.63
N THR A 171 -13.56 -17.17 1.81
CA THR A 171 -13.85 -18.34 0.95
C THR A 171 -14.88 -19.32 1.51
N LYS A 172 -15.44 -19.05 2.70
CA LYS A 172 -16.51 -19.86 3.34
C LYS A 172 -17.89 -19.33 2.98
#